data_AF-A0A4R4W3K5-F1
#
_entry.id   AF-A0A4R4W3K5-F1
#
_cell.length_a   1.000
_cell.length_b   1.000
_cell.length_c   1.000
_cell.angle_alpha   90.00
_cell.angle_beta   90.00
_cell.angle_gamma   90.00
#
_symmetry.space_group_name_H-M   'P 1'
#
loop_
_entity.id
_entity.type
_entity.pdbx_description
1 polymer ?
#
loop_
_entity_poly.entity_id
_entity_poly.type
_entity_poly.pdbx_seq_one_letter_code
_entity_poly.pdbx_strand_id
1 'polypeptide(L)'
;MPVINDISCPFQRAALLVAHWSGARRDEIRHLPLDSLTARARQALDLAKQEARTLSHDRVTADHLLMGLARLDEGVAIMTLRSLGCDLTTRAQETGVDLDHVVELARREAAGLKHRYIGTEHLLLGLLCEEKTAAALGVDLRQTRAQVIKVLHGRAL
;
A
#
# COMPACT_ATOMS: atom_id res chain seq x y z
N MET A 1 22.15 2.93 -23.54
CA MET A 1 22.50 2.62 -22.14
C MET A 1 21.87 1.30 -21.76
N PRO A 2 22.63 0.30 -21.30
CA PRO A 2 22.15 -1.08 -21.10
C PRO A 2 21.04 -1.19 -20.04
N VAL A 3 21.09 -0.36 -19.00
CA VAL A 3 20.14 -0.40 -17.85
C VAL A 3 18.67 -0.18 -18.24
N ILE A 4 18.37 0.59 -19.29
CA ILE A 4 16.96 0.84 -19.71
C ILE A 4 16.34 -0.41 -20.35
N ASN A 5 17.15 -1.22 -21.03
CA ASN A 5 16.68 -2.41 -21.73
C ASN A 5 16.38 -3.57 -20.77
N ASP A 6 16.97 -3.54 -19.58
CA ASP A 6 16.77 -4.54 -18.52
C ASP A 6 15.52 -4.26 -17.65
N ILE A 7 14.84 -3.13 -17.85
CA ILE A 7 13.62 -2.78 -17.12
C ILE A 7 12.42 -3.49 -17.73
N SER A 8 11.88 -4.47 -17.01
CA SER A 8 10.76 -5.30 -17.46
C SER A 8 9.47 -4.51 -17.68
N CYS A 9 9.23 -3.43 -16.92
CA CYS A 9 8.04 -2.59 -17.10
C CYS A 9 8.17 -1.66 -18.33
N PRO A 10 7.31 -1.81 -19.36
CA PRO A 10 7.36 -0.96 -20.56
C PRO A 10 6.98 0.50 -20.27
N PHE A 11 6.15 0.77 -19.27
CA PHE A 11 5.76 2.14 -18.89
C PHE A 11 6.88 2.90 -18.18
N GLN A 12 7.63 2.25 -17.30
CA GLN A 12 8.84 2.83 -16.69
C GLN A 12 9.93 3.09 -17.73
N ARG A 13 10.08 2.16 -18.68
CA ARG A 13 11.02 2.32 -19.80
C ARG A 13 10.67 3.54 -20.65
N ALA A 14 9.39 3.69 -21.00
CA ALA A 14 8.89 4.85 -21.73
C ALA A 14 9.05 6.15 -20.93
N ALA A 15 8.71 6.14 -19.64
CA ALA A 15 8.85 7.31 -18.77
C ALA A 15 10.32 7.75 -18.62
N LEU A 16 11.26 6.82 -18.51
CA LEU A 16 12.71 7.10 -18.47
C LEU A 16 13.24 7.64 -19.80
N LEU A 17 12.75 7.12 -20.94
CA LEU A 17 13.10 7.61 -22.27
C LEU A 17 12.57 9.05 -22.48
N VAL A 18 11.34 9.36 -22.05
CA VAL A 18 10.76 10.71 -22.13
C VAL A 18 11.45 11.67 -21.16
N ALA A 19 11.79 11.22 -19.95
CA ALA A 19 12.49 12.04 -18.96
C ALA A 19 13.90 12.44 -19.42
N HIS A 20 14.59 11.55 -20.16
CA HIS A 20 15.89 11.85 -20.77
C HIS A 20 15.83 13.00 -21.79
N TRP A 21 14.72 13.14 -22.50
CA TRP A 21 14.54 14.19 -23.54
C TRP A 21 13.91 15.48 -23.01
N SER A 22 13.17 15.43 -21.90
CA SER A 22 12.45 16.58 -21.33
C SER A 22 13.25 17.39 -20.30
N GLY A 23 14.45 16.93 -19.90
CA GLY A 23 15.28 17.61 -18.91
C GLY A 23 14.80 17.42 -17.46
N ALA A 24 13.87 16.50 -17.22
CA ALA A 24 13.43 16.13 -15.88
C ALA A 24 14.61 15.58 -15.05
N ARG A 25 14.72 16.00 -13.78
CA ARG A 25 15.87 15.63 -12.94
C ARG A 25 15.79 14.16 -12.51
N ARG A 26 16.94 13.51 -12.29
CA ARG A 26 17.01 12.08 -11.88
C ARG A 26 16.24 11.78 -10.59
N ASP A 27 16.12 12.76 -9.72
CA ASP A 27 15.36 12.77 -8.47
C ASP A 27 13.83 12.85 -8.70
N GLU A 28 13.37 13.61 -9.71
CA GLU A 28 11.94 13.66 -10.09
C GLU A 28 11.46 12.31 -10.67
N ILE A 29 12.33 11.60 -11.39
CA ILE A 29 12.04 10.28 -11.99
C ILE A 29 11.93 9.18 -10.93
N ARG A 30 12.73 9.25 -9.85
CA ARG A 30 12.64 8.33 -8.70
C ARG A 30 11.32 8.47 -7.94
N HIS A 31 10.55 9.52 -8.22
CA HIS A 31 9.29 9.85 -7.56
C HIS A 31 8.08 9.83 -8.51
N LEU A 32 8.23 9.34 -9.75
CA LEU A 32 7.10 9.03 -10.62
C LEU A 32 6.16 8.03 -9.92
N PRO A 33 4.96 8.44 -9.49
CA PRO A 33 3.99 7.50 -8.92
C PRO A 33 3.22 6.87 -10.09
N LEU A 34 2.88 5.59 -10.20
CA LEU A 34 2.99 4.38 -9.40
C LEU A 34 2.51 3.31 -10.40
N ASP A 35 3.31 2.32 -10.79
CA ASP A 35 2.72 1.24 -11.60
C ASP A 35 1.69 0.48 -10.75
N SER A 36 0.43 0.73 -11.12
CA SER A 36 -0.76 -0.07 -10.83
C SER A 36 -1.35 -0.02 -9.41
N LEU A 37 -1.44 1.13 -8.73
CA LEU A 37 -2.41 1.21 -7.62
C LEU A 37 -3.83 1.07 -8.16
N THR A 38 -4.67 0.29 -7.48
CA THR A 38 -6.12 0.34 -7.73
C THR A 38 -6.68 1.70 -7.28
N ALA A 39 -7.85 2.08 -7.79
CA ALA A 39 -8.51 3.33 -7.41
C ALA A 39 -8.71 3.42 -5.88
N ARG A 40 -9.13 2.32 -5.24
CA ARG A 40 -9.32 2.27 -3.78
C ARG A 40 -8.00 2.33 -3.01
N ALA A 41 -6.94 1.68 -3.50
CA ALA A 41 -5.62 1.80 -2.87
C ALA A 41 -5.06 3.23 -2.94
N ARG A 42 -5.31 3.93 -4.06
CA ARG A 42 -4.98 5.36 -4.20
C ARG A 42 -5.79 6.22 -3.24
N GLN A 43 -7.09 5.98 -3.16
CA GLN A 43 -7.98 6.66 -2.21
C GLN A 43 -7.51 6.48 -0.75
N ALA A 44 -7.12 5.28 -0.35
CA ALA A 44 -6.60 5.01 0.99
C ALA A 44 -5.36 5.87 1.32
N LEU A 45 -4.42 6.00 0.37
CA LEU A 45 -3.22 6.82 0.55
C LEU A 45 -3.52 8.32 0.57
N ASP A 46 -4.49 8.78 -0.21
CA ASP A 46 -4.91 10.18 -0.22
C ASP A 46 -5.61 10.55 1.10
N LEU A 47 -6.43 9.64 1.63
CA LEU A 47 -7.02 9.75 2.96
C LEU A 47 -5.93 9.75 4.05
N ALA A 48 -4.93 8.86 3.96
CA ALA A 48 -3.81 8.85 4.90
C ALA A 48 -3.07 10.20 4.95
N LYS A 49 -2.81 10.80 3.78
CA LYS A 49 -2.23 12.14 3.70
C LYS A 49 -3.13 13.21 4.33
N GLN A 50 -4.45 13.08 4.18
CA GLN A 50 -5.40 13.99 4.81
C GLN A 50 -5.39 13.86 6.33
N GLU A 51 -5.29 12.65 6.87
CA GLU A 51 -5.17 12.42 8.32
C GLU A 51 -3.89 13.05 8.87
N ALA A 52 -2.75 12.84 8.22
CA ALA A 52 -1.48 13.45 8.64
C ALA A 52 -1.59 14.99 8.69
N ARG A 53 -2.21 15.61 7.68
CA ARG A 53 -2.47 17.06 7.69
C ARG A 53 -3.41 17.49 8.80
N THR A 54 -4.46 16.72 9.06
CA THR A 54 -5.47 17.02 10.10
C THR A 54 -4.83 16.98 11.49
N LEU A 55 -3.90 16.05 11.71
CA LEU A 55 -3.14 15.92 12.95
C LEU A 55 -1.90 16.84 13.01
N SER A 56 -1.65 17.65 11.98
CA SER A 56 -0.44 18.50 11.87
C SER A 56 0.86 17.72 11.97
N HIS A 57 0.89 16.49 11.44
CA HIS A 57 2.09 15.67 11.35
C HIS A 57 2.84 15.96 10.04
N ASP A 58 4.15 16.23 10.16
CA ASP A 58 5.02 16.56 9.02
C ASP A 58 5.33 15.35 8.12
N ARG A 59 5.03 14.13 8.59
CA ARG A 59 5.29 12.88 7.89
C ARG A 59 4.05 12.01 7.88
N VAL A 60 3.83 11.34 6.77
CA VAL A 60 2.79 10.31 6.64
C VAL A 60 3.39 8.97 7.06
N THR A 61 2.69 8.26 7.94
CA THR A 61 3.14 7.02 8.57
C THR A 61 2.13 5.89 8.34
N ALA A 62 2.49 4.67 8.73
CA ALA A 62 1.59 3.52 8.77
C ALA A 62 0.28 3.81 9.52
N ASP A 63 0.33 4.59 10.60
CA ASP A 63 -0.84 4.93 11.42
C ASP A 63 -1.88 5.71 10.62
N HIS A 64 -1.41 6.69 9.84
CA HIS A 64 -2.25 7.45 8.94
C HIS A 64 -2.84 6.58 7.83
N LEU A 65 -2.09 5.58 7.35
CA LEU A 65 -2.61 4.63 6.37
C LEU A 65 -3.69 3.72 6.95
N LEU A 66 -3.53 3.27 8.20
CA LEU A 66 -4.59 2.53 8.91
C LEU A 66 -5.86 3.36 9.02
N MET A 67 -5.74 4.64 9.42
CA MET A 67 -6.88 5.56 9.47
C MET A 67 -7.50 5.78 8.07
N GLY A 68 -6.66 5.92 7.04
CA GLY A 68 -7.12 6.07 5.65
C GLY A 68 -7.87 4.83 5.13
N LEU A 69 -7.41 3.62 5.49
CA LEU A 69 -8.11 2.38 5.22
C LEU A 69 -9.43 2.30 6.01
N ALA A 70 -9.43 2.69 7.28
CA ALA A 70 -10.62 2.68 8.15
C ALA A 70 -11.78 3.52 7.59
N ARG A 71 -11.44 4.56 6.82
CA ARG A 71 -12.39 5.44 6.15
C ARG A 71 -12.95 4.89 4.83
N LEU A 72 -12.50 3.72 4.39
CA LEU A 72 -13.09 3.03 3.26
C LEU A 72 -14.26 2.14 3.71
N ASP A 73 -15.41 2.26 3.05
CA ASP A 73 -16.57 1.41 3.33
C ASP A 73 -16.39 -0.04 2.86
N GLU A 74 -15.56 -0.22 1.82
CA GLU A 74 -15.38 -1.44 1.05
C GLU A 74 -13.94 -1.62 0.55
N GLY A 75 -13.58 -2.85 0.22
CA GLY A 75 -12.26 -3.23 -0.28
C GLY A 75 -11.79 -4.55 0.32
N VAL A 76 -10.85 -5.21 -0.34
CA VAL A 76 -10.39 -6.54 0.10
C VAL A 76 -9.76 -6.45 1.50
N ALA A 77 -9.01 -5.39 1.81
CA ALA A 77 -8.48 -5.16 3.15
C ALA A 77 -9.59 -5.08 4.22
N ILE A 78 -10.64 -4.32 3.95
CA ILE A 78 -11.76 -4.11 4.88
C ILE A 78 -12.55 -5.41 5.07
N MET A 79 -12.84 -6.12 3.98
CA MET A 79 -13.49 -7.42 4.03
C MET A 79 -12.66 -8.44 4.82
N THR A 80 -11.35 -8.48 4.59
CA THR A 80 -10.44 -9.37 5.32
C THR A 80 -10.44 -9.05 6.81
N LEU A 81 -10.26 -7.79 7.21
CA LEU A 81 -10.24 -7.42 8.63
C LEU A 81 -11.57 -7.69 9.32
N ARG A 82 -12.70 -7.35 8.68
CA ARG A 82 -14.04 -7.67 9.20
C ARG A 82 -14.21 -9.18 9.38
N SER A 83 -13.73 -9.99 8.44
CA SER A 83 -13.81 -11.45 8.55
C SER A 83 -12.92 -12.05 9.65
N LEU A 84 -11.90 -11.32 10.09
CA LEU A 84 -11.07 -11.66 11.24
C LEU A 84 -11.63 -11.09 12.56
N GLY A 85 -12.74 -10.36 12.52
CA GLY A 85 -13.33 -9.72 13.70
C GLY A 85 -12.58 -8.46 14.15
N CYS A 86 -11.75 -7.87 13.29
CA CYS A 86 -10.94 -6.70 13.60
C CYS A 86 -11.62 -5.42 13.14
N ASP A 87 -11.67 -4.43 14.02
CA ASP A 87 -12.12 -3.08 13.71
C ASP A 87 -10.92 -2.12 13.66
N LEU A 88 -10.76 -1.46 12.50
CA LEU A 88 -9.71 -0.46 12.25
C LEU A 88 -9.87 0.80 13.10
N THR A 89 -11.01 0.99 13.76
CA THR A 89 -11.23 2.13 14.68
C THR A 89 -10.40 2.05 15.95
N THR A 90 -9.78 0.90 16.25
CA THR A 90 -9.06 0.70 17.51
C THR A 90 -7.60 1.19 17.45
N ARG A 91 -7.43 2.49 17.70
CA ARG A 91 -6.29 3.20 18.36
C ARG A 91 -4.88 3.09 17.74
N ALA A 92 -4.29 4.21 17.30
CA ALA A 92 -3.62 5.24 18.12
C ALA A 92 -2.33 4.79 18.85
N GLN A 93 -1.58 3.84 18.29
CA GLN A 93 -0.15 3.76 18.57
C GLN A 93 0.58 4.46 17.44
N GLU A 94 1.50 5.38 17.75
CA GLU A 94 2.47 5.86 16.78
C GLU A 94 3.45 4.72 16.52
N THR A 95 3.15 3.89 15.52
CA THR A 95 4.10 2.86 15.08
C THR A 95 5.41 3.52 14.61
N GLY A 96 5.30 4.76 14.11
CA GLY A 96 6.41 5.57 13.63
C GLY A 96 7.00 5.07 12.32
N VAL A 97 6.35 4.09 11.68
CA VAL A 97 6.80 3.48 10.44
C VAL A 97 6.48 4.42 9.29
N ASP A 98 7.48 4.73 8.48
CA ASP A 98 7.33 5.57 7.29
C ASP A 98 6.39 4.89 6.27
N LEU A 99 5.46 5.67 5.70
CA LEU A 99 4.56 5.20 4.66
C LEU A 99 5.30 4.63 3.44
N ASP A 100 6.45 5.21 3.05
CA ASP A 100 7.22 4.73 1.91
C ASP A 100 7.74 3.31 2.14
N HIS A 101 8.10 2.99 3.39
CA HIS A 101 8.50 1.63 3.77
C HIS A 101 7.34 0.64 3.62
N VAL A 102 6.16 1.01 4.12
CA VAL A 102 4.95 0.19 4.03
C VAL A 102 4.55 -0.06 2.57
N VAL A 103 4.64 0.95 1.71
CA VAL A 103 4.31 0.82 0.28
C VAL A 103 5.29 -0.12 -0.43
N GLU A 104 6.57 -0.11 -0.06
CA GLU A 104 7.55 -1.06 -0.57
C GLU A 104 7.24 -2.50 -0.12
N LEU A 105 6.84 -2.70 1.14
CA LEU A 105 6.39 -4.02 1.62
C LEU A 105 5.13 -4.48 0.88
N ALA A 106 4.17 -3.58 0.66
CA ALA A 106 2.98 -3.86 -0.13
C ALA A 106 3.30 -4.28 -1.57
N ARG A 107 4.32 -3.67 -2.20
CA ARG A 107 4.81 -4.08 -3.52
C ARG A 107 5.34 -5.52 -3.51
N ARG A 108 6.09 -5.89 -2.48
CA ARG A 108 6.61 -7.26 -2.33
C ARG A 108 5.49 -8.27 -2.15
N GLU A 109 4.47 -7.93 -1.36
CA GLU A 109 3.27 -8.78 -1.19
C GLU A 109 2.52 -8.94 -2.52
N ALA A 110 2.30 -7.86 -3.27
CA ALA A 110 1.70 -7.92 -4.59
C ALA A 110 2.49 -8.81 -5.56
N ALA A 111 3.83 -8.67 -5.57
CA ALA A 111 4.72 -9.49 -6.40
C ALA A 111 4.68 -10.97 -5.97
N GLY A 112 4.67 -11.25 -4.67
CA GLY A 112 4.55 -12.60 -4.12
C GLY A 112 3.24 -13.29 -4.51
N LEU A 113 2.15 -12.53 -4.59
CA LEU A 113 0.85 -12.98 -5.11
C LEU A 113 0.74 -12.95 -6.65
N LYS A 114 1.83 -12.59 -7.35
CA LYS A 114 1.90 -12.43 -8.81
C LYS A 114 0.89 -11.40 -9.36
N HIS A 115 0.47 -10.45 -8.54
CA HIS A 115 -0.37 -9.34 -8.96
C HIS A 115 0.48 -8.24 -9.59
N ARG A 116 0.07 -7.76 -10.76
CA ARG A 116 0.70 -6.62 -11.45
C ARG A 116 0.18 -5.27 -10.94
N TYR A 117 -0.53 -5.27 -9.80
CA TYR A 117 -1.18 -4.12 -9.20
C TYR A 117 -1.13 -4.16 -7.67
N ILE A 118 -1.22 -3.00 -7.05
CA ILE A 118 -1.28 -2.82 -5.60
C ILE A 118 -2.73 -2.47 -5.23
N GLY A 119 -3.41 -3.41 -4.59
CA GLY A 119 -4.73 -3.21 -4.01
C GLY A 119 -4.67 -2.87 -2.53
N THR A 120 -5.84 -2.65 -1.93
CA THR A 120 -5.97 -2.37 -0.49
C THR A 120 -5.40 -3.52 0.35
N GLU A 121 -5.55 -4.76 -0.12
CA GLU A 121 -5.04 -5.97 0.51
C GLU A 121 -3.52 -6.01 0.57
N HIS A 122 -2.84 -5.51 -0.47
CA HIS A 122 -1.38 -5.42 -0.46
C HIS A 122 -0.91 -4.36 0.52
N LEU A 123 -1.61 -3.22 0.59
CA LEU A 123 -1.33 -2.18 1.60
C LEU A 123 -1.51 -2.73 3.02
N LEU A 124 -2.58 -3.47 3.27
CA LEU A 124 -2.82 -4.14 4.55
C LEU A 124 -1.70 -5.15 4.87
N LEU A 125 -1.34 -6.03 3.94
CA LEU A 125 -0.27 -7.01 4.17
C LEU A 125 1.07 -6.33 4.40
N GLY A 126 1.36 -5.24 3.67
CA GLY A 126 2.56 -4.42 3.87
C GLY A 126 2.60 -3.76 5.26
N LEU A 127 1.45 -3.30 5.77
CA LEU A 127 1.34 -2.80 7.16
C LEU A 127 1.63 -3.91 8.17
N LEU A 128 1.09 -5.10 7.96
CA LEU A 128 1.23 -6.24 8.88
C LEU A 128 2.60 -6.93 8.84
N CYS A 129 3.47 -6.59 7.89
CA CYS A 129 4.87 -6.95 7.96
C CYS A 129 5.60 -6.27 9.13
N GLU A 130 5.07 -5.14 9.61
CA GLU A 130 5.58 -4.47 10.80
C GLU A 130 4.93 -5.04 12.06
N GLU A 131 5.75 -5.60 12.95
CA GLU A 131 5.28 -6.29 14.15
C GLU A 131 4.41 -5.39 15.04
N LYS A 132 4.78 -4.11 15.18
CA LYS A 132 4.00 -3.13 15.95
C LYS A 132 2.59 -2.95 15.38
N THR A 133 2.49 -2.87 14.06
CA THR A 133 1.21 -2.69 13.37
C THR A 133 0.34 -3.93 13.48
N ALA A 134 0.94 -5.12 13.31
CA ALA A 134 0.24 -6.39 13.49
C ALA A 134 -0.27 -6.57 14.92
N ALA A 135 0.56 -6.24 15.92
CA ALA A 135 0.20 -6.27 17.33
C ALA A 135 -0.93 -5.27 17.66
N ALA A 136 -0.89 -4.05 17.10
CA ALA A 136 -1.91 -3.05 17.31
C ALA A 136 -3.28 -3.49 16.78
N LEU A 137 -3.31 -4.21 15.65
CA LEU A 137 -4.53 -4.77 15.07
C LEU A 137 -4.95 -6.11 15.67
N GLY A 138 -4.09 -6.73 16.49
CA GLY A 138 -4.33 -8.05 17.07
C GLY A 138 -4.43 -9.17 16.02
N VAL A 139 -3.77 -9.02 14.86
CA VAL A 139 -3.81 -10.00 13.78
C VAL A 139 -2.43 -10.54 13.44
N ASP A 140 -2.38 -11.80 13.03
CA ASP A 140 -1.17 -12.42 12.49
C ASP A 140 -1.08 -12.22 10.97
N LEU A 141 0.13 -11.94 10.47
CA LEU A 141 0.39 -11.73 9.05
C LEU A 141 0.06 -12.99 8.22
N ARG A 142 0.40 -14.19 8.71
CA ARG A 142 0.17 -15.44 7.94
C ARG A 142 -1.32 -15.74 7.86
N GLN A 143 -2.03 -15.62 8.98
CA GLN A 143 -3.49 -15.77 9.03
C GLN A 143 -4.16 -14.74 8.11
N THR A 144 -3.73 -13.48 8.16
CA THR A 144 -4.30 -12.42 7.31
C THR A 144 -4.03 -12.70 5.84
N ARG A 145 -2.83 -13.11 5.46
CA ARG A 145 -2.50 -13.48 4.06
C ARG A 145 -3.37 -14.64 3.57
N ALA A 146 -3.57 -15.68 4.39
CA ALA A 146 -4.46 -16.79 4.05
C ALA A 146 -5.91 -16.31 3.84
N GLN A 147 -6.37 -15.38 4.67
CA GLN A 147 -7.71 -14.81 4.57
C GLN A 147 -7.87 -13.90 3.34
N VAL A 148 -6.86 -13.09 2.98
CA VAL A 148 -6.84 -12.32 1.72
C VAL A 148 -7.01 -13.26 0.52
N ILE A 149 -6.24 -14.35 0.48
CA ILE A 149 -6.32 -15.34 -0.59
C ILE A 149 -7.72 -15.96 -0.67
N LYS A 150 -8.33 -16.27 0.49
CA LYS A 150 -9.71 -16.77 0.55
C LYS A 150 -10.72 -15.75 0.03
N VAL A 151 -10.60 -14.47 0.41
CA VAL A 151 -11.49 -13.40 -0.05
C VAL A 151 -11.34 -13.15 -1.56
N LEU A 152 -10.12 -13.19 -2.09
CA LEU A 152 -9.85 -12.99 -3.51
C LEU A 152 -10.39 -14.14 -4.38
N HIS A 153 -10.23 -15.39 -3.93
CA HIS A 153 -10.78 -16.55 -4.63
C HIS A 153 -12.29 -16.75 -4.39
N GLY A 154 -12.84 -16.11 -3.37
CA GLY A 154 -14.22 -16.28 -2.89
C GLY A 154 -15.20 -15.17 -3.28
N ARG A 155 -15.06 -14.52 -4.45
CA ARG A 155 -16.13 -13.64 -4.96
C ARG A 155 -17.39 -14.44 -5.32
N ALA A 156 -18.30 -14.58 -4.36
CA ALA A 156 -19.73 -14.30 -4.46
C ALA A 156 -20.40 -14.56 -3.10
N LEU A 157 -20.75 -13.49 -2.38
CA LEU A 157 -22.02 -13.37 -1.68
C LEU A 157 -22.55 -11.97 -1.97
#